data_AF-E9FXL0-F1
#
_entry.id   AF-E9FXL0-F1
#
_cell.length_a   1.000
_cell.length_b   1.000
_cell.length_c   1.000
_cell.angle_alpha   90.00
_cell.angle_beta   90.00
_cell.angle_gamma   90.00
#
_symmetry.space_group_name_H-M   'P 1'
#
loop_
_entity.id
_entity.type
_entity.pdbx_description
1 polymer ?
#
loop_
_entity_poly.entity_id
_entity_poly.type
_entity_poly.pdbx_seq_one_letter_code
_entity_poly.pdbx_strand_id
1 'polypeptide(L)'
;MAKLSVFSQFFLVLCCFVAINAMPNPQGPKGALVATAESGHFSYDDPNKWKEHNSLCAGEHQSPINIDTRKSKTAKFAPFNFHNYEKSLPENLENNGHTVQLTIDNLIKDLPTISGGGLEGPYEFAQMHFHWGEAEFGSEHKINRKQYAGEVHIVHWNKKYGNFVNATKHNDGLAVLGILIDLQDRDNIAFRHIEHFDGIKTASKKNEKLPYSVPLKDLLPSNTASFFRYEGSLTDARCNEDVIWTVFETPVHISHKQLEKFRQLSDDHGKPLSKNVRPTQHEHDRIVTYSGPEQKTSELPLVFPIYNPAAFAYYPFFPQNVPFMMVY
;
A
#
# COMPACT_ATOMS: atom_id res chain seq x y z
N MET A 1 -55.68 -67.11 -25.30
CA MET A 1 -55.35 -68.44 -24.76
C MET A 1 -54.49 -68.25 -23.52
N ALA A 2 -54.80 -69.04 -22.50
CA ALA A 2 -54.30 -68.95 -21.14
C ALA A 2 -52.77 -69.14 -20.97
N LYS A 3 -52.22 -68.52 -19.91
CA LYS A 3 -51.61 -69.19 -18.72
C LYS A 3 -51.16 -68.09 -17.74
N LEU A 4 -51.74 -68.02 -16.53
CA LEU A 4 -51.26 -68.65 -15.27
C LEU A 4 -49.87 -68.13 -14.85
N SER A 5 -49.55 -67.76 -13.60
CA SER A 5 -50.19 -68.01 -12.30
C SER A 5 -49.37 -67.36 -11.17
N VAL A 6 -50.07 -66.75 -10.21
CA VAL A 6 -49.95 -66.85 -8.72
C VAL A 6 -48.63 -66.51 -7.97
N PHE A 7 -48.78 -65.47 -7.13
CA PHE A 7 -48.32 -65.24 -5.74
C PHE A 7 -47.10 -65.97 -5.15
N SER A 8 -46.22 -65.19 -4.49
CA SER A 8 -45.87 -65.40 -3.08
C SER A 8 -45.32 -64.12 -2.43
N GLN A 9 -45.86 -63.75 -1.26
CA GLN A 9 -45.32 -62.73 -0.34
C GLN A 9 -44.16 -63.33 0.47
N PHE A 10 -43.13 -62.54 0.79
CA PHE A 10 -42.70 -62.21 2.17
C PHE A 10 -41.42 -61.35 2.19
N PHE A 11 -41.35 -60.50 3.21
CA PHE A 11 -40.40 -59.44 3.56
C PHE A 11 -38.90 -59.82 3.54
N LEU A 12 -38.04 -58.89 3.13
CA LEU A 12 -37.03 -58.30 4.03
C LEU A 12 -36.45 -56.98 3.49
N VAL A 13 -36.24 -56.06 4.42
CA VAL A 13 -35.78 -54.68 4.31
C VAL A 13 -34.34 -54.59 3.84
N LEU A 14 -34.05 -53.73 2.85
CA LEU A 14 -32.83 -52.93 2.83
C LEU A 14 -33.02 -51.68 1.96
N CYS A 15 -32.96 -50.51 2.59
CA CYS A 15 -32.98 -49.21 1.93
C CYS A 15 -31.77 -49.07 1.01
N CYS A 16 -31.98 -49.13 -0.30
CA CYS A 16 -31.03 -48.69 -1.31
C CYS A 16 -31.55 -47.45 -2.01
N PHE A 17 -30.70 -46.42 -2.01
CA PHE A 17 -30.81 -45.16 -2.71
C PHE A 17 -31.23 -45.36 -4.17
N VAL A 18 -32.29 -44.64 -4.58
CA VAL A 18 -32.55 -44.41 -6.00
C VAL A 18 -31.57 -43.36 -6.49
N ALA A 19 -30.60 -43.80 -7.27
CA ALA A 19 -29.82 -42.94 -8.15
C ALA A 19 -30.71 -42.51 -9.32
N ILE A 20 -31.03 -41.22 -9.40
CA ILE A 20 -31.37 -40.56 -10.66
C ILE A 20 -30.22 -39.62 -10.97
N ASN A 21 -29.53 -39.92 -12.06
CA ASN A 21 -28.51 -39.09 -12.67
C ASN A 21 -29.10 -37.71 -13.01
N ALA A 22 -28.66 -36.68 -12.29
CA ALA A 22 -28.68 -35.30 -12.76
C ALA A 22 -27.21 -34.90 -12.96
N MET A 23 -26.83 -34.67 -14.22
CA MET A 23 -25.53 -34.09 -14.55
C MET A 23 -25.38 -32.74 -13.82
N PRO A 24 -24.22 -32.43 -13.21
CA PRO A 24 -24.03 -31.12 -12.62
C PRO A 24 -23.99 -30.06 -13.72
N ASN A 25 -25.04 -29.25 -13.75
CA ASN A 25 -25.10 -27.97 -14.44
C ASN A 25 -23.84 -27.13 -14.07
N PRO A 26 -23.03 -26.66 -15.04
CA PRO A 26 -21.85 -25.86 -14.75
C PRO A 26 -22.27 -24.40 -14.52
N GLN A 27 -23.03 -24.17 -13.46
CA GLN A 27 -23.39 -22.85 -12.97
C GLN A 27 -23.19 -22.85 -11.46
N GLY A 28 -21.92 -22.86 -11.06
CA GLY A 28 -21.53 -22.53 -9.69
C GLY A 28 -21.89 -21.07 -9.38
N PRO A 29 -22.21 -20.75 -8.12
CA PRO A 29 -22.60 -19.40 -7.75
C PRO A 29 -21.43 -18.44 -7.99
N LYS A 30 -21.66 -17.43 -8.83
CA LYS A 30 -20.84 -16.22 -8.91
C LYS A 30 -21.10 -15.40 -7.64
N GLY A 31 -20.37 -15.73 -6.58
CA GLY A 31 -20.39 -15.01 -5.32
C GLY A 31 -19.02 -14.43 -5.05
N ALA A 32 -18.92 -13.10 -5.09
CA ALA A 32 -17.79 -12.37 -4.55
C ALA A 32 -17.70 -12.65 -3.04
N LEU A 33 -16.76 -13.50 -2.64
CA LEU A 33 -16.23 -13.45 -1.29
C LEU A 33 -15.19 -12.34 -1.28
N VAL A 34 -15.65 -11.11 -1.04
CA VAL A 34 -14.80 -10.13 -0.37
C VAL A 34 -14.49 -10.79 0.98
N ALA A 35 -13.31 -11.38 1.12
CA ALA A 35 -12.88 -11.91 2.39
C ALA A 35 -12.58 -10.72 3.31
N THR A 36 -13.62 -10.25 3.98
CA THR A 36 -13.47 -9.81 5.35
C THR A 36 -13.12 -11.06 6.14
N ALA A 37 -11.85 -11.46 6.12
CA ALA A 37 -11.32 -12.22 7.24
C ALA A 37 -11.62 -11.34 8.46
N GLU A 38 -12.51 -11.79 9.34
CA GLU A 38 -12.81 -11.09 10.58
C GLU A 38 -11.51 -11.00 11.37
N SER A 39 -10.75 -9.92 11.16
CA SER A 39 -9.78 -9.47 12.12
C SER A 39 -10.60 -9.22 13.37
N GLY A 40 -10.32 -9.96 14.45
CA GLY A 40 -10.83 -9.59 15.76
C GLY A 40 -10.63 -8.08 15.95
N HIS A 41 -11.63 -7.42 16.55
CA HIS A 41 -11.66 -5.97 16.72
C HIS A 41 -10.28 -5.45 17.16
N PHE A 42 -9.57 -4.75 16.27
CA PHE A 42 -8.24 -4.20 16.53
C PHE A 42 -8.30 -2.68 16.46
N SER A 43 -7.36 -2.02 17.13
CA SER A 43 -7.23 -0.57 17.06
C SER A 43 -5.77 -0.15 16.86
N TYR A 44 -5.59 1.09 16.43
CA TYR A 44 -4.28 1.73 16.32
C TYR A 44 -3.81 2.37 17.63
N ASP A 45 -4.48 2.11 18.75
CA ASP A 45 -4.10 2.67 20.05
C ASP A 45 -2.77 2.11 20.54
N ASP A 46 -2.52 0.82 20.30
CA ASP A 46 -1.27 0.17 20.66
C ASP A 46 -0.89 -0.96 19.69
N PRO A 47 -0.45 -0.63 18.46
CA PRO A 47 -0.09 -1.64 17.46
C PRO A 47 1.08 -2.55 17.88
N ASN A 48 1.89 -2.12 18.86
CA ASN A 48 2.99 -2.94 19.40
C ASN A 48 2.47 -4.17 20.15
N LYS A 49 1.22 -4.15 20.62
CA LYS A 49 0.56 -5.26 21.30
C LYS A 49 -0.15 -6.23 20.36
N TRP A 50 -0.26 -5.95 19.06
CA TRP A 50 -0.92 -6.89 18.14
C TRP A 50 -0.29 -8.28 18.16
N LYS A 51 1.03 -8.37 18.39
CA LYS A 51 1.77 -9.64 18.57
C LYS A 51 1.32 -10.47 19.77
N GLU A 52 0.68 -9.88 20.76
CA GLU A 52 0.14 -10.58 21.93
C GLU A 52 -1.15 -11.33 21.59
N HIS A 53 -1.85 -10.90 20.54
CA HIS A 53 -3.15 -11.45 20.13
C HIS A 53 -3.10 -12.18 18.77
N ASN A 54 -2.12 -11.85 17.93
CA ASN A 54 -1.87 -12.50 16.66
C ASN A 54 -0.37 -12.76 16.51
N SER A 55 0.04 -14.04 16.54
CA SER A 55 1.44 -14.45 16.42
C SER A 55 2.07 -14.05 15.09
N LEU A 56 1.29 -13.83 14.03
CA LEU A 56 1.81 -13.33 12.75
C LEU A 56 2.43 -11.93 12.89
N CYS A 57 1.92 -11.12 13.83
CA CYS A 57 2.48 -9.79 14.11
C CYS A 57 3.83 -9.83 14.83
N ALA A 58 4.32 -11.01 15.22
CA ALA A 58 5.64 -11.24 15.78
C ALA A 58 6.67 -11.74 14.76
N GLY A 59 6.31 -11.80 13.47
CA GLY A 59 7.21 -12.25 12.41
C GLY A 59 8.45 -11.36 12.22
N GLU A 60 9.43 -11.88 11.50
CA GLU A 60 10.72 -11.20 11.27
C GLU A 60 10.74 -10.37 9.98
N HIS A 61 9.70 -10.46 9.16
CA HIS A 61 9.55 -9.75 7.89
C HIS A 61 8.37 -8.78 7.93
N GLN A 62 8.10 -8.20 9.10
CA GLN A 62 6.98 -7.26 9.29
C GLN A 62 7.20 -5.89 8.63
N SER A 63 6.11 -5.26 8.24
CA SER A 63 6.03 -3.91 7.68
C SER A 63 5.22 -2.98 8.60
N PRO A 64 5.35 -1.64 8.51
CA PRO A 64 6.24 -0.89 7.62
C PRO A 64 7.70 -0.90 8.10
N ILE A 65 8.64 -0.40 7.31
CA ILE A 65 10.05 -0.24 7.71
C ILE A 65 10.54 1.19 7.53
N ASN A 66 11.64 1.52 8.21
CA ASN A 66 12.45 2.69 7.87
C ASN A 66 13.49 2.30 6.80
N ILE A 67 13.33 2.82 5.60
CA ILE A 67 14.26 2.62 4.48
C ILE A 67 15.50 3.50 4.69
N ASP A 68 16.66 2.91 4.90
CA ASP A 68 17.95 3.62 4.88
C ASP A 68 18.53 3.57 3.46
N THR A 69 18.47 4.69 2.75
CA THR A 69 18.85 4.74 1.33
C THR A 69 20.32 4.40 1.09
N ARG A 70 21.17 4.52 2.12
CA ARG A 70 22.61 4.18 2.03
C ARG A 70 22.85 2.67 2.12
N LYS A 71 21.89 1.91 2.66
CA LYS A 71 21.95 0.44 2.74
C LYS A 71 21.24 -0.23 1.58
N SER A 72 20.36 0.48 0.89
CA SER A 72 19.61 -0.03 -0.25
C SER A 72 20.54 -0.47 -1.39
N LYS A 73 20.30 -1.66 -1.93
CA LYS A 73 21.05 -2.17 -3.09
C LYS A 73 20.40 -1.68 -4.38
N THR A 74 21.19 -1.14 -5.31
CA THR A 74 20.66 -0.75 -6.62
C THR A 74 20.28 -2.00 -7.42
N ALA A 75 19.07 -2.00 -7.99
CA ALA A 75 18.58 -3.00 -8.91
C ALA A 75 17.96 -2.31 -10.13
N LYS A 76 18.13 -2.91 -11.32
CA LYS A 76 17.49 -2.42 -12.55
C LYS A 76 16.26 -3.28 -12.82
N PHE A 77 15.08 -2.71 -12.62
CA PHE A 77 13.82 -3.35 -12.97
C PHE A 77 13.28 -2.79 -14.29
N ALA A 78 12.54 -3.62 -15.04
CA ALA A 78 11.72 -3.12 -16.12
C ALA A 78 10.71 -2.09 -15.58
N PRO A 79 10.30 -1.08 -16.36
CA PRO A 79 9.25 -0.14 -15.96
C PRO A 79 7.97 -0.85 -15.55
N PHE A 80 7.20 -0.23 -14.66
CA PHE A 80 5.84 -0.69 -14.39
C PHE A 80 4.96 -0.54 -15.63
N ASN A 81 4.10 -1.53 -15.85
CA ASN A 81 2.99 -1.45 -16.76
C ASN A 81 1.70 -1.37 -15.94
N PHE A 82 1.07 -0.20 -15.96
CA PHE A 82 -0.18 0.10 -15.30
C PHE A 82 -1.33 -0.07 -16.30
N HIS A 83 -1.95 -1.24 -16.33
CA HIS A 83 -3.04 -1.52 -17.25
C HIS A 83 -4.38 -1.05 -16.66
N ASN A 84 -5.18 -0.33 -17.45
CA ASN A 84 -6.49 0.24 -17.08
C ASN A 84 -6.47 1.30 -15.97
N TYR A 85 -5.30 1.75 -15.54
CA TYR A 85 -5.16 2.81 -14.54
C TYR A 85 -5.67 4.18 -15.03
N GLU A 86 -5.76 4.36 -16.34
CA GLU A 86 -6.29 5.56 -17.01
C GLU A 86 -7.81 5.61 -17.12
N LYS A 87 -8.50 4.48 -16.84
CA LYS A 87 -9.95 4.41 -16.88
C LYS A 87 -10.53 5.04 -15.61
N SER A 88 -11.53 5.91 -15.78
CA SER A 88 -12.41 6.31 -14.67
C SER A 88 -13.49 5.23 -14.52
N LEU A 89 -13.40 4.47 -13.42
CA LEU A 89 -14.28 3.35 -13.11
C LEU A 89 -15.18 3.72 -11.91
N PRO A 90 -16.39 3.16 -11.77
CA PRO A 90 -17.24 3.45 -10.63
C PRO A 90 -16.59 3.02 -9.31
N GLU A 91 -16.32 4.00 -8.45
CA GLU A 91 -15.66 3.80 -7.17
C GLU A 91 -16.65 3.92 -6.00
N ASN A 92 -16.35 3.17 -4.95
CA ASN A 92 -17.02 3.28 -3.66
C ASN A 92 -15.99 3.62 -2.60
N LEU A 93 -16.40 4.47 -1.68
CA LEU A 93 -15.63 4.88 -0.52
C LEU A 93 -16.27 4.34 0.75
N GLU A 94 -15.46 3.87 1.67
CA GLU A 94 -15.90 3.32 2.95
C GLU A 94 -14.99 3.86 4.05
N ASN A 95 -15.59 4.26 5.18
CA ASN A 95 -14.86 4.34 6.44
C ASN A 95 -15.10 3.02 7.19
N ASN A 96 -14.08 2.16 7.20
CA ASN A 96 -14.18 0.83 7.78
C ASN A 96 -13.83 0.78 9.28
N GLY A 97 -13.71 1.94 9.93
CA GLY A 97 -13.31 2.05 11.34
C GLY A 97 -11.81 2.14 11.56
N HIS A 98 -11.00 1.94 10.52
CA HIS A 98 -9.54 1.93 10.60
C HIS A 98 -8.89 2.85 9.56
N THR A 99 -9.57 3.08 8.44
CA THR A 99 -9.09 3.89 7.33
C THR A 99 -10.27 4.32 6.46
N VAL A 100 -10.01 5.29 5.58
CA VAL A 100 -10.79 5.44 4.33
C VAL A 100 -10.31 4.36 3.36
N GLN A 101 -11.23 3.60 2.78
CA GLN A 101 -10.95 2.58 1.79
C GLN A 101 -11.75 2.87 0.51
N LEU A 102 -11.06 2.88 -0.62
CA LEU A 102 -11.63 2.98 -1.95
C LEU A 102 -11.62 1.60 -2.62
N THR A 103 -12.75 1.21 -3.18
CA THR A 103 -12.92 0.00 -3.98
C THR A 103 -13.57 0.33 -5.32
N ILE A 104 -13.32 -0.50 -6.34
CA ILE A 104 -14.01 -0.40 -7.63
C ILE A 104 -15.19 -1.38 -7.61
N ASP A 105 -16.31 -0.96 -8.21
CA ASP A 105 -17.53 -1.76 -8.30
C ASP A 105 -17.25 -3.19 -8.83
N ASN A 106 -17.75 -4.20 -8.12
CA ASN A 106 -17.48 -5.62 -8.38
C ASN A 106 -18.11 -6.12 -9.70
N LEU A 107 -18.98 -5.33 -10.32
CA LEU A 107 -19.53 -5.61 -11.65
C LEU A 107 -18.50 -5.38 -12.78
N ILE A 108 -17.42 -4.66 -12.48
CA ILE A 108 -16.32 -4.42 -13.43
C ILE A 108 -15.44 -5.67 -13.51
N LYS A 109 -15.34 -6.26 -14.71
CA LYS A 109 -14.54 -7.48 -14.94
C LYS A 109 -13.07 -7.21 -15.25
N ASP A 110 -12.78 -6.06 -15.82
CA ASP A 110 -11.46 -5.68 -16.33
C ASP A 110 -10.84 -4.64 -15.39
N LEU A 111 -10.55 -5.09 -14.16
CA LEU A 111 -10.01 -4.24 -13.11
C LEU A 111 -8.57 -3.78 -13.43
N PRO A 112 -8.12 -2.65 -12.86
CA PRO A 112 -6.74 -2.20 -13.00
C PRO A 112 -5.74 -3.29 -12.56
N THR A 113 -4.65 -3.44 -13.31
CA THR A 113 -3.58 -4.39 -12.97
C THR A 113 -2.21 -3.73 -13.09
N ILE A 114 -1.27 -4.22 -12.28
CA ILE A 114 0.14 -3.86 -12.38
C ILE A 114 0.97 -5.06 -12.79
N SER A 115 1.99 -4.82 -13.61
CA SER A 115 3.02 -5.80 -13.97
C SER A 115 4.33 -5.05 -14.24
N GLY A 116 5.43 -5.76 -14.48
CA GLY A 116 6.75 -5.13 -14.57
C GLY A 116 7.23 -4.67 -13.20
N GLY A 117 8.14 -3.70 -13.13
CA GLY A 117 8.70 -3.23 -11.86
C GLY A 117 9.39 -4.34 -11.04
N GLY A 118 9.81 -5.44 -11.67
CA GLY A 118 10.37 -6.61 -10.99
C GLY A 118 9.34 -7.54 -10.34
N LEU A 119 8.05 -7.41 -10.63
CA LEU A 119 7.01 -8.35 -10.19
C LEU A 119 6.90 -9.55 -11.14
N GLU A 120 6.71 -10.74 -10.58
CA GLU A 120 6.51 -11.97 -11.35
C GLU A 120 5.03 -12.16 -11.71
N GLY A 121 4.64 -11.55 -12.83
CA GLY A 121 3.29 -11.65 -13.39
C GLY A 121 2.38 -10.47 -13.03
N PRO A 122 1.11 -10.51 -13.48
CA PRO A 122 0.16 -9.44 -13.24
C PRO A 122 -0.50 -9.56 -11.85
N TYR A 123 -0.59 -8.43 -11.16
CA TYR A 123 -1.33 -8.28 -9.91
C TYR A 123 -2.55 -7.39 -10.15
N GLU A 124 -3.72 -7.83 -9.70
CA GLU A 124 -5.00 -7.13 -9.92
C GLU A 124 -5.38 -6.30 -8.71
N PHE A 125 -5.89 -5.08 -8.95
CA PHE A 125 -6.32 -4.15 -7.92
C PHE A 125 -7.39 -4.78 -7.03
N ALA A 126 -7.19 -4.68 -5.72
CA ALA A 126 -8.17 -5.06 -4.71
C ALA A 126 -8.84 -3.83 -4.09
N GLN A 127 -8.02 -2.90 -3.61
CA GLN A 127 -8.47 -1.69 -2.93
C GLN A 127 -7.33 -0.66 -2.87
N MET A 128 -7.70 0.56 -2.48
CA MET A 128 -6.77 1.58 -2.05
C MET A 128 -7.18 2.09 -0.67
N HIS A 129 -6.23 2.39 0.21
CA HIS A 129 -6.52 2.96 1.52
C HIS A 129 -5.43 3.94 1.98
N PHE A 130 -5.69 4.64 3.07
CA PHE A 130 -4.92 5.81 3.49
C PHE A 130 -4.48 5.68 4.95
N HIS A 131 -3.24 6.04 5.19
CA HIS A 131 -2.69 6.22 6.53
C HIS A 131 -2.37 7.69 6.74
N TRP A 132 -2.74 8.20 7.91
CA TRP A 132 -2.48 9.54 8.35
C TRP A 132 -2.20 9.55 9.85
N GLY A 133 -1.65 10.65 10.32
CA GLY A 133 -1.34 10.83 11.72
C GLY A 133 -1.68 12.23 12.19
N GLU A 134 -1.22 12.51 13.39
CA GLU A 134 -1.38 13.82 14.01
C GLU A 134 -0.36 14.80 13.41
N ALA A 135 -0.78 16.05 13.18
CA ALA A 135 0.04 17.13 12.63
C ALA A 135 0.65 16.86 11.23
N GLU A 136 1.96 16.61 11.12
CA GLU A 136 2.65 16.41 9.83
C GLU A 136 3.31 15.03 9.72
N PHE A 137 2.98 14.11 10.64
CA PHE A 137 3.63 12.80 10.75
C PHE A 137 2.59 11.67 10.72
N GLY A 138 2.35 11.12 9.53
CA GLY A 138 1.28 10.16 9.27
C GLY A 138 1.61 9.04 8.29
N SER A 139 2.79 9.01 7.68
CA SER A 139 3.19 7.85 6.87
C SER A 139 3.58 6.66 7.76
N GLU A 140 3.35 5.46 7.25
CA GLU A 140 3.76 4.21 7.89
C GLU A 140 5.25 3.98 7.64
N HIS A 141 5.65 4.03 6.37
CA HIS A 141 7.04 3.98 5.94
C HIS A 141 7.76 5.28 6.26
N LYS A 142 9.08 5.15 6.44
CA LYS A 142 10.01 6.27 6.57
C LYS A 142 11.14 6.12 5.58
N ILE A 143 11.62 7.23 5.04
CA ILE A 143 12.85 7.27 4.22
C ILE A 143 13.89 8.06 5.00
N ASN A 144 15.03 7.45 5.32
CA ASN A 144 16.09 8.06 6.12
C ASN A 144 15.57 8.72 7.41
N ARG A 145 14.65 8.05 8.11
CA ARG A 145 13.95 8.50 9.32
C ARG A 145 12.97 9.67 9.10
N LYS A 146 12.88 10.25 7.91
CA LYS A 146 11.80 11.19 7.57
C LYS A 146 10.47 10.44 7.50
N GLN A 147 9.52 10.93 8.27
CA GLN A 147 8.11 10.55 8.19
C GLN A 147 7.37 11.65 7.41
N TYR A 148 6.38 11.27 6.63
CA TYR A 148 5.60 12.15 5.76
C TYR A 148 4.20 12.35 6.36
N ALA A 149 3.41 13.28 5.82
CA ALA A 149 2.12 13.66 6.40
C ALA A 149 1.04 12.56 6.32
N GLY A 150 1.19 11.66 5.35
CA GLY A 150 0.36 10.47 5.19
C GLY A 150 0.98 9.48 4.21
N GLU A 151 0.28 8.39 3.94
CA GLU A 151 0.67 7.38 2.98
C GLU A 151 -0.55 6.72 2.34
N VAL A 152 -0.52 6.53 1.03
CA VAL A 152 -1.53 5.76 0.29
C VAL A 152 -0.98 4.36 0.04
N HIS A 153 -1.80 3.36 0.29
CA HIS A 153 -1.54 1.98 -0.10
C HIS A 153 -2.50 1.56 -1.20
N ILE A 154 -1.98 1.22 -2.38
CA ILE A 154 -2.75 0.60 -3.46
C ILE A 154 -2.45 -0.90 -3.46
N VAL A 155 -3.42 -1.70 -3.04
CA VAL A 155 -3.26 -3.13 -2.79
C VAL A 155 -3.67 -3.93 -4.02
N HIS A 156 -2.81 -4.86 -4.42
CA HIS A 156 -3.07 -5.79 -5.52
C HIS A 156 -2.80 -7.23 -5.09
N TRP A 157 -3.48 -8.18 -5.72
CA TRP A 157 -3.28 -9.61 -5.49
C TRP A 157 -2.79 -10.31 -6.76
N ASN A 158 -1.91 -11.30 -6.59
CA ASN A 158 -1.30 -12.02 -7.70
C ASN A 158 -2.35 -12.89 -8.42
N LYS A 159 -2.60 -12.59 -9.70
CA LYS A 159 -3.63 -13.27 -10.50
C LYS A 159 -3.40 -14.78 -10.61
N LYS A 160 -2.17 -15.27 -10.43
CA LYS A 160 -1.84 -16.70 -10.50
C LYS A 160 -2.58 -17.55 -9.46
N TYR A 161 -3.07 -16.95 -8.37
CA TYR A 161 -3.82 -17.63 -7.30
C TYR A 161 -5.34 -17.61 -7.48
N GLY A 162 -5.83 -16.98 -8.55
CA GLY A 162 -7.24 -16.98 -8.96
C GLY A 162 -8.18 -16.09 -8.14
N ASN A 163 -7.86 -15.78 -6.88
CA ASN A 163 -8.56 -14.77 -6.08
C ASN A 163 -7.70 -14.25 -4.93
N PHE A 164 -8.11 -13.11 -4.35
CA PHE A 164 -7.45 -12.47 -3.22
C PHE A 164 -7.21 -13.43 -2.03
N VAL A 165 -8.22 -14.20 -1.63
CA VAL A 165 -8.17 -15.09 -0.45
C VAL A 165 -7.12 -16.19 -0.58
N ASN A 166 -6.95 -16.72 -1.79
CA ASN A 166 -5.91 -17.71 -2.05
C ASN A 166 -4.54 -17.05 -2.16
N ALA A 167 -4.48 -15.83 -2.70
CA ALA A 167 -3.22 -15.10 -2.82
C ALA A 167 -2.58 -14.84 -1.45
N THR A 168 -3.35 -14.46 -0.42
CA THR A 168 -2.85 -14.19 0.96
C THR A 168 -2.31 -15.41 1.72
N LYS A 169 -2.14 -16.54 1.04
CA LYS A 169 -1.54 -17.77 1.58
C LYS A 169 -0.12 -18.00 1.08
N HIS A 170 0.41 -17.07 0.29
CA HIS A 170 1.69 -17.18 -0.38
C HIS A 170 2.50 -15.90 -0.19
N ASN A 171 3.82 -16.02 -0.08
CA ASN A 171 4.73 -14.90 0.19
C ASN A 171 4.74 -13.82 -0.92
N ASP A 172 4.43 -14.19 -2.16
CA ASP A 172 4.26 -13.26 -3.28
C ASP A 172 2.78 -13.02 -3.63
N GLY A 173 1.89 -13.28 -2.67
CA GLY A 173 0.45 -13.18 -2.79
C GLY A 173 -0.04 -11.78 -3.13
N LEU A 174 0.55 -10.77 -2.49
CA LEU A 174 0.15 -9.38 -2.63
C LEU A 174 1.30 -8.52 -3.16
N ALA A 175 0.95 -7.49 -3.91
CA ALA A 175 1.87 -6.40 -4.26
C ALA A 175 1.22 -5.08 -3.86
N VAL A 176 1.90 -4.30 -3.02
CA VAL A 176 1.38 -3.03 -2.51
C VAL A 176 2.26 -1.88 -2.99
N LEU A 177 1.62 -0.88 -3.59
CA LEU A 177 2.25 0.38 -3.91
C LEU A 177 2.07 1.34 -2.72
N GLY A 178 3.16 1.66 -2.03
CA GLY A 178 3.23 2.68 -1.00
C GLY A 178 3.58 4.03 -1.60
N ILE A 179 2.70 5.00 -1.44
CA ILE A 179 2.84 6.36 -1.98
C ILE A 179 2.82 7.34 -0.81
N LEU A 180 3.97 7.94 -0.53
CA LEU A 180 4.11 8.93 0.54
C LEU A 180 3.36 10.23 0.18
N ILE A 181 2.73 10.85 1.17
CA ILE A 181 2.01 12.12 1.02
C ILE A 181 2.78 13.22 1.75
N ASP A 182 3.28 14.21 1.01
CA ASP A 182 3.85 15.44 1.57
C ASP A 182 2.86 16.62 1.48
N LEU A 183 3.15 17.70 2.19
CA LEU A 183 2.26 18.87 2.24
C LEU A 183 2.67 19.94 1.22
N GLN A 184 1.66 20.62 0.67
CA GLN A 184 1.84 21.79 -0.18
C GLN A 184 0.74 22.84 0.09
N ASP A 185 0.90 24.06 -0.41
CA ASP A 185 -0.06 25.13 -0.18
C ASP A 185 -1.41 24.93 -0.90
N ARG A 186 -1.38 24.31 -2.08
CA ARG A 186 -2.55 24.18 -2.96
C ARG A 186 -3.19 22.81 -2.86
N ASP A 187 -4.52 22.77 -3.01
CA ASP A 187 -5.23 21.49 -3.07
C ASP A 187 -4.77 20.68 -4.28
N ASN A 188 -4.58 19.39 -4.07
CA ASN A 188 -4.40 18.42 -5.13
C ASN A 188 -5.76 18.05 -5.71
N ILE A 189 -5.96 18.41 -6.98
CA ILE A 189 -7.21 18.23 -7.72
C ILE A 189 -7.59 16.76 -7.78
N ALA A 190 -6.62 15.85 -7.97
CA ALA A 190 -6.87 14.42 -8.03
C ALA A 190 -7.41 13.90 -6.70
N PHE A 191 -7.02 14.46 -5.55
CA PHE A 191 -7.51 14.02 -4.24
C PHE A 191 -8.90 14.58 -3.87
N ARG A 192 -9.43 15.56 -4.61
CA ARG A 192 -10.72 16.20 -4.29
C ARG A 192 -11.92 15.26 -4.36
N HIS A 193 -11.85 14.19 -5.15
CA HIS A 193 -12.93 13.19 -5.23
C HIS A 193 -12.89 12.19 -4.06
N ILE A 194 -11.72 11.94 -3.46
CA ILE A 194 -11.60 11.01 -2.33
C ILE A 194 -12.09 11.67 -1.04
N GLU A 195 -11.93 12.99 -0.90
CA GLU A 195 -12.30 13.72 0.33
C GLU A 195 -13.81 14.01 0.48
N HIS A 196 -14.67 13.30 -0.26
CA HIS A 196 -16.13 13.32 -0.14
C HIS A 196 -16.59 12.47 1.04
N PHE A 197 -16.31 12.95 2.26
CA PHE A 197 -16.52 12.15 3.48
C PHE A 197 -17.88 12.33 4.15
N ASP A 198 -18.79 13.14 3.60
CA ASP A 198 -20.04 13.49 4.30
C ASP A 198 -20.92 12.28 4.66
N GLY A 199 -20.97 11.23 3.82
CA GLY A 199 -21.70 10.00 4.11
C GLY A 199 -20.88 8.92 4.84
N ILE A 200 -19.58 9.13 5.07
CA ILE A 200 -18.67 8.18 5.76
C ILE A 200 -17.94 8.77 6.98
N LYS A 201 -18.41 9.90 7.53
CA LYS A 201 -17.77 10.55 8.69
C LYS A 201 -17.56 9.62 9.87
N THR A 202 -18.54 8.78 10.17
CA THR A 202 -18.46 7.75 11.20
C THR A 202 -18.41 6.40 10.53
N ALA A 203 -17.55 5.52 11.03
CA ALA A 203 -17.40 4.20 10.46
C ALA A 203 -18.73 3.47 10.41
N SER A 204 -19.00 2.86 9.27
CA SER A 204 -20.20 2.08 9.07
C SER A 204 -19.93 1.06 7.97
N LYS A 205 -20.71 -0.03 7.97
CA LYS A 205 -20.62 -1.06 6.91
C LYS A 205 -21.24 -0.62 5.57
N LYS A 206 -21.35 0.69 5.33
CA LYS A 206 -21.97 1.25 4.13
C LYS A 206 -20.88 1.78 3.22
N ASN A 207 -20.91 1.28 1.99
CA ASN A 207 -20.15 1.84 0.89
C ASN A 207 -20.89 3.05 0.32
N GLU A 208 -20.22 4.18 0.25
CA GLU A 208 -20.71 5.39 -0.42
C GLU A 208 -20.17 5.43 -1.85
N LYS A 209 -21.07 5.34 -2.83
CA LYS A 209 -20.68 5.48 -4.23
C LYS A 209 -20.24 6.91 -4.51
N LEU A 210 -19.04 7.10 -5.05
CA LEU A 210 -18.56 8.43 -5.38
C LEU A 210 -19.37 9.02 -6.55
N PRO A 211 -19.76 10.31 -6.47
CA PRO A 211 -20.50 10.97 -7.55
C PRO A 211 -19.65 11.15 -8.81
N TYR A 212 -18.33 11.26 -8.63
CA TYR A 212 -17.33 11.37 -9.69
C TYR A 212 -16.12 10.52 -9.32
N SER A 213 -15.64 9.73 -10.28
CA SER A 213 -14.45 8.89 -10.12
C SER A 213 -13.28 9.45 -10.90
N VAL A 214 -12.07 9.31 -10.35
CA VAL A 214 -10.84 9.77 -10.99
C VAL A 214 -9.98 8.55 -11.33
N PRO A 215 -9.31 8.52 -12.49
CA PRO A 215 -8.39 7.43 -12.81
C PRO A 215 -7.31 7.22 -11.73
N LEU A 216 -7.02 5.96 -11.37
CA LEU A 216 -5.96 5.64 -10.41
C LEU A 216 -4.60 6.21 -10.80
N LYS A 217 -4.31 6.35 -12.11
CA LYS A 217 -3.06 6.98 -12.58
C LYS A 217 -2.86 8.40 -12.05
N ASP A 218 -3.94 9.14 -11.79
CA ASP A 218 -3.87 10.54 -11.35
C ASP A 218 -3.54 10.64 -9.85
N LEU A 219 -3.58 9.50 -9.15
CA LEU A 219 -3.19 9.34 -7.74
C LEU A 219 -1.78 8.80 -7.58
N LEU A 220 -1.12 8.40 -8.67
CA LEU A 220 0.28 7.97 -8.65
C LEU A 220 1.23 9.17 -8.58
N PRO A 221 2.45 8.98 -8.05
CA PRO A 221 3.51 9.96 -8.18
C PRO A 221 3.83 10.31 -9.64
N SER A 222 4.36 11.50 -9.87
CA SER A 222 4.82 11.93 -11.20
C SER A 222 5.98 11.08 -11.74
N ASN A 223 6.75 10.45 -10.87
CA ASN A 223 7.81 9.51 -11.22
C ASN A 223 7.58 8.15 -10.53
N THR A 224 7.21 7.15 -11.34
CA THR A 224 7.02 5.76 -10.92
C THR A 224 8.22 4.85 -11.25
N ALA A 225 9.28 5.40 -11.85
CA ALA A 225 10.51 4.66 -12.16
C ALA A 225 11.48 4.59 -10.96
N SER A 226 11.34 5.51 -10.01
CA SER A 226 12.16 5.60 -8.80
C SER A 226 11.41 5.08 -7.57
N PHE A 227 11.83 3.91 -7.05
CA PHE A 227 11.17 3.25 -5.92
C PHE A 227 12.09 2.31 -5.15
N PHE A 228 11.69 2.01 -3.93
CA PHE A 228 12.27 0.97 -3.08
C PHE A 228 11.41 -0.29 -3.13
N ARG A 229 12.05 -1.46 -3.11
CA ARG A 229 11.39 -2.77 -3.18
C ARG A 229 11.92 -3.68 -2.08
N TYR A 230 11.00 -4.30 -1.34
CA TYR A 230 11.31 -5.32 -0.32
C TYR A 230 10.12 -6.26 -0.10
N GLU A 231 10.37 -7.45 0.44
CA GLU A 231 9.33 -8.39 0.89
C GLU A 231 8.98 -8.11 2.35
N GLY A 232 7.69 -8.07 2.66
CA GLY A 232 7.19 -7.64 3.95
C GLY A 232 5.81 -8.18 4.27
N SER A 233 5.09 -7.45 5.11
CA SER A 233 3.78 -7.87 5.62
C SER A 233 2.66 -6.87 5.33
N LEU A 234 1.41 -7.30 5.59
CA LEU A 234 0.32 -6.37 5.88
C LEU A 234 0.66 -5.52 7.11
N THR A 235 0.19 -4.28 7.10
CA THR A 235 0.43 -3.30 8.18
C THR A 235 -0.77 -3.12 9.11
N ASP A 236 -1.80 -3.96 8.95
CA ASP A 236 -2.92 -4.10 9.88
C ASP A 236 -2.74 -5.32 10.79
N ALA A 237 -3.68 -5.54 11.71
CA ALA A 237 -3.59 -6.59 12.73
C ALA A 237 -3.56 -8.03 12.17
N ARG A 238 -3.73 -8.26 10.86
CA ARG A 238 -3.52 -9.58 10.25
C ARG A 238 -2.04 -9.91 10.11
N CYS A 239 -1.20 -8.91 9.82
CA CYS A 239 0.26 -9.00 9.82
C CYS A 239 0.86 -10.11 8.92
N ASN A 240 0.09 -10.65 7.96
CA ASN A 240 0.56 -11.70 7.05
C ASN A 240 1.81 -11.25 6.29
N GLU A 241 2.86 -12.07 6.27
CA GLU A 241 4.10 -11.86 5.51
C GLU A 241 3.95 -12.37 4.07
N ASP A 242 3.03 -11.73 3.35
CA ASP A 242 2.59 -12.10 1.99
C ASP A 242 2.67 -10.92 1.00
N VAL A 243 3.41 -9.87 1.34
CA VAL A 243 3.42 -8.60 0.60
C VAL A 243 4.76 -8.28 -0.03
N ILE A 244 4.76 -8.05 -1.34
CA ILE A 244 5.85 -7.38 -2.05
C ILE A 244 5.59 -5.87 -2.05
N TRP A 245 6.38 -5.13 -1.29
CA TRP A 245 6.25 -3.67 -1.17
C TRP A 245 6.99 -2.93 -2.28
N THR A 246 6.33 -1.91 -2.83
CA THR A 246 6.95 -0.89 -3.70
C THR A 246 6.69 0.47 -3.09
N VAL A 247 7.69 1.07 -2.47
CA VAL A 247 7.58 2.42 -1.88
C VAL A 247 8.19 3.42 -2.84
N PHE A 248 7.38 4.26 -3.48
CA PHE A 248 7.89 5.25 -4.42
C PHE A 248 8.74 6.32 -3.72
N GLU A 249 9.85 6.73 -4.34
CA GLU A 249 10.72 7.78 -3.80
C GLU A 249 10.05 9.16 -3.89
N THR A 250 9.29 9.39 -4.97
CA THR A 250 8.59 10.66 -5.19
C THR A 250 7.26 10.65 -4.45
N PRO A 251 7.00 11.58 -3.52
CA PRO A 251 5.71 11.67 -2.86
C PRO A 251 4.66 12.34 -3.76
N VAL A 252 3.39 12.10 -3.47
CA VAL A 252 2.29 12.98 -3.89
C VAL A 252 2.10 14.08 -2.86
N HIS A 253 1.47 15.18 -3.26
CA HIS A 253 1.28 16.32 -2.37
C HIS A 253 -0.21 16.60 -2.20
N ILE A 254 -0.64 16.97 -0.99
CA ILE A 254 -1.98 17.47 -0.71
C ILE A 254 -1.89 18.73 0.15
N SER A 255 -2.97 19.51 0.23
CA SER A 255 -2.99 20.65 1.15
C SER A 255 -3.30 20.21 2.59
N HIS A 256 -2.93 21.06 3.55
CA HIS A 256 -3.36 20.90 4.94
C HIS A 256 -4.88 20.77 5.06
N LYS A 257 -5.66 21.51 4.25
CA LYS A 257 -7.13 21.45 4.29
C LYS A 257 -7.65 20.07 3.90
N GLN A 258 -7.00 19.42 2.93
CA GLN A 258 -7.36 18.07 2.52
C GLN A 258 -7.00 17.05 3.61
N LEU A 259 -5.82 17.17 4.22
CA LEU A 259 -5.41 16.31 5.33
C LEU A 259 -6.34 16.43 6.55
N GLU A 260 -6.78 17.65 6.89
CA GLU A 260 -7.72 17.88 7.99
C GLU A 260 -9.07 17.18 7.81
N LYS A 261 -9.51 16.93 6.56
CA LYS A 261 -10.74 16.16 6.33
C LYS A 261 -10.64 14.72 6.80
N PHE A 262 -9.48 14.07 6.65
CA PHE A 262 -9.26 12.71 7.14
C PHE A 262 -9.33 12.64 8.67
N ARG A 263 -8.88 13.69 9.35
CA ARG A 263 -8.89 13.80 10.82
C ARG A 263 -10.27 14.06 11.42
N GLN A 264 -11.27 14.38 10.59
CA GLN A 264 -12.67 14.54 11.01
C GLN A 264 -13.43 13.22 11.06
N LEU A 265 -12.80 12.12 10.64
CA LEU A 265 -13.40 10.80 10.65
C LEU A 265 -13.37 10.20 12.05
N SER A 266 -14.33 9.34 12.35
CA SER A 266 -14.41 8.56 13.58
C SER A 266 -14.56 7.07 13.29
N ASP A 267 -14.11 6.24 14.24
CA ASP A 267 -14.32 4.80 14.23
C ASP A 267 -15.79 4.43 14.53
N ASP A 268 -16.06 3.13 14.66
CA ASP A 268 -17.40 2.57 14.88
C ASP A 268 -17.93 2.81 16.32
N HIS A 269 -17.06 3.27 17.22
CA HIS A 269 -17.41 3.73 18.58
C HIS A 269 -17.52 5.26 18.67
N GLY A 270 -17.38 5.97 17.55
CA GLY A 270 -17.43 7.43 17.49
C GLY A 270 -16.16 8.12 17.95
N LYS A 271 -15.09 7.38 18.24
CA LYS A 271 -13.80 7.94 18.63
C LYS A 271 -13.09 8.50 17.38
N PRO A 272 -12.47 9.69 17.46
CA PRO A 272 -11.77 10.28 16.33
C PRO A 272 -10.64 9.37 15.81
N LEU A 273 -10.57 9.19 14.49
CA LEU A 273 -9.43 8.58 13.80
C LEU A 273 -8.33 9.61 13.60
N SER A 274 -7.71 10.07 14.70
CA SER A 274 -6.63 11.08 14.65
C SER A 274 -5.35 10.53 14.03
N LYS A 275 -5.11 9.22 14.17
CA LYS A 275 -3.96 8.49 13.66
C LYS A 275 -4.31 7.03 13.41
N ASN A 276 -3.84 6.49 12.30
CA ASN A 276 -4.03 5.08 11.93
C ASN A 276 -2.74 4.47 11.35
N VAL A 277 -1.65 4.59 12.10
CA VAL A 277 -0.29 4.21 11.66
C VAL A 277 0.32 3.18 12.58
N ARG A 278 0.77 2.06 12.02
CA ARG A 278 1.64 1.07 12.67
C ARG A 278 3.09 1.61 12.74
N PRO A 279 3.80 1.45 13.87
CA PRO A 279 5.21 1.81 13.96
C PRO A 279 6.09 1.03 12.98
N THR A 280 7.22 1.61 12.58
CA THR A 280 8.23 0.90 11.78
C THR A 280 8.79 -0.30 12.53
N GLN A 281 8.89 -1.42 11.83
CA GLN A 281 9.42 -2.70 12.28
C GLN A 281 10.90 -2.82 11.94
N HIS A 282 11.57 -3.81 12.54
CA HIS A 282 12.98 -4.07 12.29
C HIS A 282 13.17 -4.69 10.89
N GLU A 283 14.18 -4.25 10.15
CA GLU A 283 14.49 -4.78 8.80
C GLU A 283 14.96 -6.25 8.84
N HIS A 284 15.56 -6.69 9.95
CA HIS A 284 16.16 -8.00 10.13
C HIS A 284 17.19 -8.31 9.02
N ASP A 285 17.02 -9.44 8.31
CA ASP A 285 17.91 -9.91 7.25
C ASP A 285 17.45 -9.48 5.84
N ARG A 286 16.34 -8.74 5.74
CA ARG A 286 15.78 -8.29 4.47
C ARG A 286 16.72 -7.35 3.74
N ILE A 287 16.68 -7.44 2.41
CA ILE A 287 17.40 -6.54 1.53
C ILE A 287 16.39 -5.59 0.90
N VAL A 288 16.52 -4.30 1.20
CA VAL A 288 15.83 -3.26 0.45
C VAL A 288 16.59 -2.99 -0.84
N THR A 289 15.90 -3.06 -1.97
CA THR A 289 16.44 -2.68 -3.28
C THR A 289 15.92 -1.30 -3.70
N TYR A 290 16.72 -0.55 -4.44
CA TYR A 290 16.34 0.72 -5.06
C TYR A 290 16.42 0.59 -6.57
N SER A 291 15.35 0.98 -7.25
CA SER A 291 15.32 1.18 -8.70
C SER A 291 15.14 2.65 -8.98
N GLY A 292 15.93 3.20 -9.89
CA GLY A 292 15.94 4.61 -10.25
C GLY A 292 17.11 4.93 -11.18
N PRO A 293 17.24 6.20 -11.62
CA PRO A 293 18.43 6.62 -12.33
C PRO A 293 19.68 6.35 -11.48
N GLU A 294 20.78 5.96 -12.15
CA GLU A 294 22.06 5.72 -11.47
C GLU A 294 22.42 6.95 -10.63
N GLN A 295 22.50 6.78 -9.31
CA GLN A 295 23.02 7.83 -8.45
C GLN A 295 24.49 8.01 -8.82
N LYS A 296 24.81 9.12 -9.50
CA LYS A 296 26.21 9.53 -9.66
C LYS A 296 26.77 9.71 -8.26
N THR A 297 27.65 8.82 -7.84
CA THR A 297 28.44 9.01 -6.62
C THR A 297 29.18 10.32 -6.78
N SER A 298 28.77 11.37 -6.05
CA SER A 298 29.60 12.55 -5.89
C SER A 298 30.78 12.13 -5.01
N GLU A 299 31.84 11.63 -5.63
CA GLU A 299 33.15 11.64 -4.99
C GLU A 299 33.46 13.11 -4.71
N LEU A 300 33.27 13.54 -3.46
CA LEU A 300 33.92 14.75 -2.99
C LEU A 300 35.42 14.51 -3.15
N PRO A 301 36.14 15.28 -3.99
CA PRO A 301 37.57 15.11 -4.07
C PRO A 301 38.15 15.43 -2.68
N LEU A 302 38.77 14.43 -2.06
CA LEU A 302 39.60 14.61 -0.88
C LEU A 302 40.83 15.42 -1.29
N VAL A 303 40.67 16.74 -1.43
CA VAL A 303 41.80 17.65 -1.54
C VAL A 303 42.28 17.93 -0.12
N PHE A 304 43.21 17.11 0.37
CA PHE A 304 44.02 17.51 1.51
C PHE A 304 44.99 18.59 1.01
N PRO A 305 44.98 19.82 1.55
CA PRO A 305 46.02 20.77 1.25
C PRO A 305 47.34 20.21 1.77
N ILE A 306 48.26 19.90 0.85
CA ILE A 306 49.63 19.56 1.17
C ILE A 306 50.27 20.82 1.74
N TYR A 307 50.48 20.86 3.05
CA TYR A 307 51.17 21.93 3.72
C TYR A 307 52.64 21.93 3.25
N ASN A 308 53.01 22.89 2.41
CA ASN A 308 54.40 23.11 1.99
C ASN A 308 55.05 24.14 2.93
N PRO A 309 56.00 23.75 3.79
CA PRO A 309 56.58 24.65 4.79
C PRO A 309 57.69 25.58 4.24
N ALA A 310 57.89 25.67 2.93
CA ALA A 310 59.04 26.38 2.35
C ALA A 310 58.80 27.85 1.92
N ALA A 311 57.65 28.46 2.20
CA ALA A 311 57.35 29.83 1.77
C ALA A 311 57.48 30.86 2.92
N PHE A 312 58.66 30.96 3.53
CA PHE A 312 59.02 32.12 4.35
C PHE A 312 60.45 32.54 4.06
N ALA A 313 60.64 33.44 3.10
CA ALA A 313 61.81 34.33 3.09
C ALA A 313 61.58 35.52 2.15
N TYR A 314 61.88 36.72 2.67
CA TYR A 314 62.14 38.01 2.00
C TYR A 314 60.95 38.93 1.61
N TYR A 315 60.55 39.77 2.59
CA TYR A 315 60.61 41.27 2.64
C TYR A 315 60.24 42.13 1.41
N PRO A 316 60.03 43.47 1.52
CA PRO A 316 59.53 44.34 2.61
C PRO A 316 58.54 45.47 2.13
N PHE A 317 58.11 46.31 3.08
CA PHE A 317 57.60 47.70 2.95
C PHE A 317 56.13 47.96 2.52
N PHE A 318 55.37 48.46 3.50
CA PHE A 318 54.21 49.33 3.35
C PHE A 318 54.58 50.65 2.63
N PRO A 319 53.60 51.28 1.96
CA PRO A 319 53.12 52.54 2.52
C PRO A 319 51.60 52.62 2.61
N GLN A 320 51.18 53.41 3.61
CA GLN A 320 49.82 53.84 3.89
C GLN A 320 49.24 54.63 2.69
N ASN A 321 47.99 54.36 2.32
CA ASN A 321 46.97 55.37 2.02
C ASN A 321 45.57 54.73 1.83
N VAL A 322 44.63 55.29 2.57
CA VAL A 322 43.15 55.15 2.63
C VAL A 322 42.52 55.68 1.30
N PRO A 323 41.21 55.53 0.97
CA PRO A 323 40.09 55.09 1.83
C PRO A 323 38.99 54.19 1.22
N PHE A 324 38.15 53.75 2.15
CA PHE A 324 36.77 53.29 2.03
C PHE A 324 35.96 53.85 0.85
N MET A 325 35.20 52.97 0.19
CA MET A 325 34.01 53.33 -0.56
C MET A 325 32.87 52.39 -0.12
N MET A 326 31.91 52.96 0.60
CA MET A 326 30.54 52.46 0.68
C MET A 326 29.76 52.93 -0.56
N VAL A 327 28.52 52.43 -0.68
CA VAL A 327 27.41 52.69 -1.63
C VAL A 327 27.50 51.95 -2.98
N TYR A 328 26.52 51.14 -3.41
CA TYR A 328 25.12 50.91 -3.01
C TYR A 328 24.77 49.43 -2.95
#